data_AF-A0A925FSZ8-F1
#
_entry.id   AF-A0A925FSZ8-F1
#
_cell.length_a   1.000
_cell.length_b   1.000
_cell.length_c   1.000
_cell.angle_alpha   90.00
_cell.angle_beta   90.00
_cell.angle_gamma   90.00
#
_symmetry.space_group_name_H-M   'P 1'
#
loop_
_entity.id
_entity.type
_entity.pdbx_description
1 polymer ?
#
loop_
_entity_poly.entity_id
_entity_poly.type
_entity_poly.pdbx_seq_one_letter_code
_entity_poly.pdbx_strand_id
1 'polypeptide(L)'
;MFVDTVTTEAPNRTDFRKTPESLLRIVEESERAKLRIYIGAAAGVGKTFQMLEDAHALSKEGVDIVIAVVESHGRSETLEQIQDLEIIPPRKIEYRGAIFEEMDLDVVIKRNPAVAIVDELAHSNVAGSKNHKRFEDILELLDNGISVITAVNIQHIESLNDAVARTTKVQVRETVPDVFFKRADEIIDVDVSVDTLRTRLRQGKIYQVEKIEQSLNNFFRKGNLAALRELALRQVAQFQSVQDHEYREREGLEQAVIPEKVMVSMASRGSAKKILRAGARIAGRFANDDWAAVYVQTSEEEPGRISPEAYAALQENIRFAKNLGAKVVELRSNNVADALLHFARENGITHVIFGQSARSRWQIFWKGSIINRFLREVKDAAVHVIPIDKDE
;
A
#
# COMPACT_ATOMS: atom_id res chain seq x y z
N MET A 1 -63.70 -16.06 11.37
CA MET A 1 -63.68 -15.09 10.25
C MET A 1 -62.24 -14.99 9.82
N PHE A 2 -61.90 -15.72 8.77
CA PHE A 2 -60.58 -15.73 8.14
C PHE A 2 -60.39 -14.37 7.46
N VAL A 3 -59.24 -13.71 7.68
CA VAL A 3 -58.87 -12.52 6.93
C VAL A 3 -57.40 -12.65 6.55
N ASP A 4 -57.23 -13.08 5.30
CA ASP A 4 -56.18 -12.80 4.32
C ASP A 4 -54.75 -12.52 4.81
N THR A 5 -53.91 -13.53 4.62
CA THR A 5 -52.46 -13.39 4.46
C THR A 5 -52.19 -12.76 3.09
N VAL A 6 -51.91 -11.46 3.07
CA VAL A 6 -51.24 -10.84 1.92
C VAL A 6 -49.83 -11.41 1.87
N THR A 7 -49.58 -12.22 0.86
CA THR A 7 -48.28 -12.76 0.48
C THR A 7 -47.39 -11.58 0.09
N THR A 8 -46.49 -11.17 0.96
CA THR A 8 -45.35 -10.34 0.57
C THR A 8 -44.43 -11.20 -0.27
N GLU A 9 -44.49 -11.02 -1.59
CA GLU A 9 -43.53 -11.60 -2.53
C GLU A 9 -42.10 -11.27 -2.08
N ALA A 10 -41.29 -12.31 -1.90
CA ALA A 10 -39.86 -12.18 -1.68
C ALA A 10 -39.24 -11.48 -2.91
N PRO A 11 -38.27 -10.56 -2.73
CA PRO A 11 -37.62 -9.91 -3.85
C PRO A 11 -36.99 -10.99 -4.75
N ASN A 12 -37.40 -10.93 -6.02
CA ASN A 12 -36.99 -11.81 -7.10
C ASN A 12 -35.46 -11.95 -7.09
N ARG A 13 -34.94 -13.12 -6.66
CA ARG A 13 -33.53 -13.50 -6.86
C ARG A 13 -33.35 -13.71 -8.35
N THR A 14 -33.10 -12.62 -9.08
CA THR A 14 -32.57 -12.71 -10.43
C THR A 14 -31.28 -13.51 -10.35
N ASP A 15 -31.34 -14.69 -10.94
CA ASP A 15 -30.25 -15.63 -11.15
C ASP A 15 -29.15 -14.91 -11.95
N PHE A 16 -28.21 -14.29 -11.24
CA PHE A 16 -26.98 -13.76 -11.84
C PHE A 16 -26.16 -14.96 -12.32
N ARG A 17 -26.51 -15.48 -13.49
CA ARG A 17 -25.68 -16.43 -14.22
C ARG A 17 -24.35 -15.75 -14.47
N LYS A 18 -23.32 -16.19 -13.72
CA LYS A 18 -21.93 -15.80 -13.94
C LYS A 18 -21.61 -16.00 -15.42
N THR A 19 -21.06 -14.97 -16.07
CA THR A 19 -20.72 -15.05 -17.49
C THR A 19 -19.65 -16.12 -17.72
N PRO A 20 -19.56 -16.71 -18.92
CA PRO A 20 -18.48 -17.65 -19.25
C PRO A 20 -17.09 -17.05 -19.00
N GLU A 21 -16.91 -15.74 -19.19
CA GLU A 21 -15.65 -15.07 -18.87
C GLU A 21 -15.40 -14.95 -17.36
N SER A 22 -16.44 -14.72 -16.54
CA SER A 22 -16.26 -14.71 -15.08
C SER A 22 -16.04 -16.11 -14.53
N LEU A 23 -16.67 -17.14 -15.10
CA LEU A 23 -16.40 -18.54 -14.76
C LEU A 23 -14.99 -18.99 -15.18
N LEU A 24 -14.53 -18.61 -16.38
CA LEU A 24 -13.17 -18.90 -16.83
C LEU A 24 -12.14 -18.22 -15.91
N ARG A 25 -12.37 -16.96 -15.53
CA ARG A 25 -11.51 -16.25 -14.57
C ARG A 25 -11.54 -16.86 -13.17
N ILE A 26 -12.68 -17.33 -12.68
CA ILE A 26 -12.78 -18.03 -11.38
C ILE A 26 -11.96 -19.33 -11.41
N VAL A 27 -11.98 -20.07 -12.53
CA VAL A 27 -11.16 -21.28 -12.71
C VAL A 27 -9.67 -20.90 -12.79
N GLU A 28 -9.30 -19.91 -13.60
CA GLU A 28 -7.92 -19.39 -13.71
C GLU A 28 -7.39 -18.87 -12.36
N GLU A 29 -8.21 -18.20 -11.55
CA GLU A 29 -7.85 -17.73 -10.20
C GLU A 29 -7.73 -18.88 -9.18
N SER A 30 -8.50 -19.95 -9.34
CA SER A 30 -8.40 -21.14 -8.48
C SER A 30 -7.14 -21.97 -8.77
N GLU A 31 -6.61 -21.89 -9.99
CA GLU A 31 -5.38 -22.57 -10.43
C GLU A 31 -4.11 -21.70 -10.24
N ARG A 32 -4.26 -20.40 -9.96
CA ARG A 32 -3.13 -19.48 -9.78
C ARG A 32 -2.48 -19.68 -8.41
N ALA A 33 -1.14 -19.65 -8.39
CA ALA A 33 -0.35 -19.60 -7.17
C ALA A 33 -0.77 -18.41 -6.28
N LYS A 34 -1.00 -18.66 -4.99
CA LYS A 34 -1.45 -17.64 -4.04
C LYS A 34 -0.29 -17.09 -3.21
N LEU A 35 -0.32 -15.80 -2.93
CA LEU A 35 0.61 -15.11 -2.04
C LEU A 35 -0.10 -14.65 -0.76
N ARG A 36 0.28 -15.22 0.38
CA ARG A 36 -0.15 -14.79 1.71
C ARG A 36 0.98 -14.03 2.40
N ILE A 37 0.70 -12.82 2.89
CA ILE A 37 1.68 -11.96 3.55
C ILE A 37 1.25 -11.66 4.98
N TYR A 38 2.11 -12.03 5.94
CA TYR A 38 2.01 -11.62 7.32
C TYR A 38 2.70 -10.27 7.54
N ILE A 39 1.93 -9.24 7.88
CA ILE A 39 2.43 -7.91 8.22
C ILE A 39 2.48 -7.76 9.74
N GLY A 40 3.50 -7.08 10.24
CA GLY A 40 3.58 -6.75 11.65
C GLY A 40 4.26 -5.41 11.91
N ALA A 41 3.91 -4.79 13.02
CA ALA A 41 4.45 -3.48 13.41
C ALA A 41 5.98 -3.50 13.63
N ALA A 42 6.53 -4.61 14.13
CA ALA A 42 7.94 -4.74 14.48
C ALA A 42 8.40 -6.20 14.60
N ALA A 43 9.71 -6.40 14.75
CA ALA A 43 10.26 -7.70 15.12
C ALA A 43 9.74 -8.16 16.48
N GLY A 44 9.40 -9.45 16.61
CA GLY A 44 8.93 -10.06 17.86
C GLY A 44 7.42 -10.02 18.12
N VAL A 45 6.62 -9.50 17.17
CA VAL A 45 5.15 -9.55 17.26
C VAL A 45 4.61 -10.99 17.11
N GLY A 46 5.33 -11.85 16.38
CA GLY A 46 4.97 -13.27 16.21
C GLY A 46 4.76 -13.74 14.78
N LYS A 47 5.09 -12.93 13.76
CA LYS A 47 4.84 -13.26 12.33
C LYS A 47 5.31 -14.66 11.93
N THR A 48 6.57 -14.99 12.19
CA THR A 48 7.15 -16.31 11.86
C THR A 48 6.43 -17.44 12.60
N PHE A 49 6.00 -17.20 13.84
CA PHE A 49 5.28 -18.21 14.62
C PHE A 49 3.90 -18.48 14.02
N GLN A 50 3.13 -17.42 13.73
CA GLN A 50 1.82 -17.56 13.08
C GLN A 50 1.93 -18.20 11.70
N MET A 51 2.94 -17.81 10.92
CA MET A 51 3.23 -18.38 9.61
C MET A 51 3.50 -19.89 9.67
N LEU A 52 4.24 -20.36 10.68
CA LEU A 52 4.50 -21.78 10.89
C LEU A 52 3.26 -22.53 11.40
N GLU A 53 2.45 -21.94 12.28
CA GLU A 53 1.18 -22.53 12.71
C GLU A 53 0.23 -22.78 11.53
N ASP A 54 0.14 -21.80 10.62
CA ASP A 54 -0.63 -21.92 9.39
C ASP A 54 -0.08 -23.01 8.45
N ALA A 55 1.25 -23.08 8.31
CA ALA A 55 1.90 -24.12 7.53
C ALA A 55 1.56 -25.51 8.09
N HIS A 56 1.56 -25.67 9.41
CA HIS A 56 1.13 -26.91 10.07
C HIS A 56 -0.34 -27.24 9.83
N ALA A 57 -1.23 -26.24 9.87
CA ALA A 57 -2.64 -26.45 9.59
C ALA A 57 -2.86 -26.98 8.16
N LEU A 58 -2.23 -26.34 7.18
CA LEU A 58 -2.30 -26.75 5.77
C LEU A 58 -1.64 -28.13 5.53
N SER A 59 -0.51 -28.42 6.19
CA SER A 59 0.15 -29.73 6.10
C SER A 59 -0.75 -30.85 6.62
N LYS A 60 -1.46 -30.61 7.73
CA LYS A 60 -2.45 -31.56 8.28
C LYS A 60 -3.65 -31.79 7.37
N GLU A 61 -3.98 -30.83 6.51
CA GLU A 61 -5.00 -30.94 5.47
C GLU A 61 -4.47 -31.68 4.22
N GLY A 62 -3.20 -32.08 4.20
CA GLY A 62 -2.57 -32.83 3.11
C GLY A 62 -1.99 -31.95 2.00
N VAL A 63 -1.83 -30.65 2.24
CA VAL A 63 -1.15 -29.74 1.29
C VAL A 63 0.35 -30.03 1.32
N ASP A 64 1.00 -30.09 0.15
CA ASP A 64 2.45 -30.26 0.03
C ASP A 64 3.17 -28.93 0.32
N ILE A 65 3.86 -28.86 1.47
CA ILE A 65 4.46 -27.63 1.98
C ILE A 65 5.93 -27.85 2.30
N VAL A 66 6.76 -26.89 1.91
CA VAL A 66 8.18 -26.85 2.28
C VAL A 66 8.56 -25.51 2.90
N ILE A 67 9.50 -25.56 3.83
CA ILE A 67 10.21 -24.39 4.31
C ILE A 67 11.37 -24.13 3.37
N ALA A 68 11.27 -23.05 2.58
CA ALA A 68 12.34 -22.60 1.70
C ALA A 68 13.37 -21.75 2.47
N VAL A 69 12.90 -20.88 3.36
CA VAL A 69 13.76 -20.15 4.31
C VAL A 69 12.95 -19.66 5.51
N VAL A 70 13.46 -19.90 6.71
CA VAL A 70 12.90 -19.36 7.97
C VAL A 70 14.04 -18.88 8.85
N GLU A 71 13.93 -17.64 9.31
CA GLU A 71 14.93 -17.03 10.19
C GLU A 71 14.54 -17.22 11.66
N SER A 72 15.24 -18.16 12.30
CA SER A 72 15.03 -18.42 13.74
C SER A 72 15.66 -17.36 14.62
N HIS A 73 16.63 -16.57 14.11
CA HIS A 73 17.47 -15.64 14.88
C HIS A 73 17.98 -16.22 16.22
N GLY A 74 18.24 -17.54 16.26
CA GLY A 74 18.71 -18.23 17.46
C GLY A 74 17.64 -18.54 18.51
N ARG A 75 16.35 -18.47 18.15
CA ARG A 75 15.23 -18.80 19.05
C ARG A 75 14.92 -20.30 18.99
N SER A 76 15.10 -21.00 20.11
CA SER A 76 14.71 -22.40 20.24
C SER A 76 13.22 -22.60 20.00
N GLU A 77 12.36 -21.71 20.52
CA GLU A 77 10.90 -21.78 20.32
C GLU A 77 10.50 -21.77 18.83
N THR A 78 11.21 -21.01 17.97
CA THR A 78 10.93 -20.99 16.52
C THR A 78 11.44 -22.26 15.83
N LEU A 79 12.63 -22.76 16.22
CA LEU A 79 13.16 -24.02 15.69
C LEU A 79 12.29 -25.21 16.07
N GLU A 80 11.75 -25.20 17.30
CA GLU A 80 10.79 -26.17 17.79
C GLU A 80 9.45 -26.11 17.05
N GLN A 81 9.10 -24.98 16.43
CA GLN A 81 7.89 -24.85 15.61
C GLN A 81 8.05 -25.39 14.19
N ILE A 82 9.29 -25.60 13.72
CA ILE A 82 9.50 -26.24 12.41
C ILE A 82 9.03 -27.70 12.44
N GLN A 83 9.29 -28.40 13.55
CA GLN A 83 8.86 -29.78 13.80
C GLN A 83 9.15 -30.72 12.61
N ASP A 84 8.09 -31.19 11.96
CA ASP A 84 8.04 -32.18 10.90
C ASP A 84 7.87 -31.57 9.50
N LEU A 85 7.83 -30.24 9.37
CA LEU A 85 7.81 -29.58 8.07
C LEU A 85 9.11 -29.84 7.29
N GLU A 86 8.98 -30.22 6.02
CA GLU A 86 10.12 -30.42 5.12
C GLU A 86 10.90 -29.10 4.95
N ILE A 87 12.22 -29.13 5.15
CA ILE A 87 13.09 -27.96 4.97
C ILE A 87 13.97 -28.17 3.75
N ILE A 88 13.97 -27.21 2.83
CA ILE A 88 14.96 -27.16 1.75
C ILE A 88 16.29 -26.65 2.32
N PRO A 89 17.39 -27.41 2.19
CA PRO A 89 18.68 -26.98 2.71
C PRO A 89 19.12 -25.65 2.06
N PRO A 90 19.63 -24.69 2.85
CA PRO A 90 20.05 -23.40 2.31
C PRO A 90 21.30 -23.55 1.44
N ARG A 91 21.38 -22.72 0.40
CA ARG A 91 22.56 -22.58 -0.44
C ARG A 91 23.62 -21.77 0.28
N LYS A 92 24.86 -22.29 0.30
CA LYS A 92 26.02 -21.58 0.87
C LYS A 92 26.70 -20.73 -0.20
N ILE A 93 26.86 -19.44 0.08
CA ILE A 93 27.50 -18.46 -0.80
C ILE A 93 28.67 -17.82 -0.07
N GLU A 94 29.87 -17.91 -0.66
CA GLU A 94 31.04 -17.21 -0.14
C GLU A 94 31.09 -15.79 -0.69
N TYR A 95 31.08 -14.81 0.21
CA TYR A 95 31.17 -13.39 -0.15
C TYR A 95 32.09 -12.65 0.82
N ARG A 96 33.10 -11.96 0.28
CA ARG A 96 34.12 -11.20 1.05
C ARG A 96 34.79 -12.01 2.16
N GLY A 97 35.03 -13.31 1.94
CA GLY A 97 35.70 -14.21 2.89
C GLY A 97 34.81 -14.72 4.03
N ALA A 98 33.50 -14.49 3.97
CA ALA A 98 32.52 -15.08 4.87
C ALA A 98 31.53 -15.96 4.09
N ILE A 99 31.05 -17.03 4.72
CA ILE A 99 30.01 -17.91 4.16
C ILE A 99 28.67 -17.45 4.68
N PHE A 100 27.74 -17.20 3.76
CA PHE A 100 26.35 -16.87 4.04
C PHE A 100 25.44 -18.01 3.58
N GLU A 101 24.32 -18.17 4.26
CA GLU A 101 23.27 -19.12 3.90
C GLU A 101 22.10 -18.35 3.28
N GLU A 102 21.62 -18.81 2.13
CA GLU A 102 20.51 -18.22 1.40
C GLU A 102 19.51 -19.29 0.95
N MET A 103 18.29 -18.85 0.63
CA MET A 103 17.29 -19.73 0.01
C MET A 103 17.81 -20.28 -1.32
N ASP A 104 17.71 -21.60 -1.52
CA ASP A 104 18.04 -22.22 -2.79
C ASP A 104 16.81 -22.24 -3.72
N LEU A 105 16.60 -21.14 -4.43
CA LEU A 105 15.44 -20.94 -5.31
C LEU A 105 15.29 -22.05 -6.35
N ASP A 106 16.39 -22.45 -7.00
CA ASP A 106 16.36 -23.47 -8.07
C ASP A 106 15.94 -24.85 -7.50
N VAL A 107 16.36 -25.17 -6.28
CA VAL A 107 15.96 -26.41 -5.60
C VAL A 107 14.48 -26.38 -5.21
N VAL A 108 13.97 -25.25 -4.70
CA VAL A 108 12.55 -25.11 -4.37
C VAL A 108 11.69 -25.27 -5.62
N ILE A 109 12.04 -24.59 -6.72
CA ILE A 109 11.32 -24.71 -8.00
C ILE A 109 11.36 -26.16 -8.51
N LYS A 110 12.52 -26.81 -8.45
CA LYS A 110 12.65 -28.22 -8.87
C LYS A 110 11.86 -29.19 -8.01
N ARG A 111 11.75 -28.92 -6.70
CA ARG A 111 10.91 -29.70 -5.76
C ARG A 111 9.42 -29.51 -6.03
N ASN A 112 9.04 -28.37 -6.61
CA ASN A 112 7.68 -28.03 -7.02
C ASN A 112 6.60 -28.30 -5.95
N PRO A 113 6.75 -27.75 -4.73
CA PRO A 113 5.75 -27.88 -3.68
C PRO A 113 4.47 -27.11 -4.02
N ALA A 114 3.35 -27.44 -3.38
CA ALA A 114 2.14 -26.63 -3.50
C ALA A 114 2.31 -25.27 -2.81
N VAL A 115 3.00 -25.24 -1.67
CA VAL A 115 3.28 -24.02 -0.90
C VAL A 115 4.73 -23.98 -0.42
N ALA A 116 5.38 -22.82 -0.56
CA ALA A 116 6.70 -22.53 0.02
C ALA A 116 6.59 -21.47 1.13
N ILE A 117 7.22 -21.73 2.27
CA ILE A 117 7.36 -20.77 3.37
C ILE A 117 8.67 -19.99 3.19
N VAL A 118 8.56 -18.66 3.07
CA VAL A 118 9.68 -17.75 2.80
C VAL A 118 9.65 -16.57 3.79
N ASP A 119 10.45 -16.62 4.85
CA ASP A 119 10.55 -15.52 5.81
C ASP A 119 11.44 -14.36 5.31
N GLU A 120 11.31 -13.21 5.97
CA GLU A 120 12.02 -11.96 5.70
C GLU A 120 11.87 -11.43 4.27
N LEU A 121 10.63 -11.13 3.86
CA LEU A 121 10.31 -10.59 2.53
C LEU A 121 11.22 -9.43 2.05
N ALA A 122 11.65 -8.58 2.99
CA ALA A 122 12.45 -7.39 2.69
C ALA A 122 13.94 -7.67 2.48
N HIS A 123 14.40 -8.89 2.78
CA HIS A 123 15.81 -9.27 2.77
C HIS A 123 16.47 -8.95 1.43
N SER A 124 17.70 -8.44 1.53
CA SER A 124 18.57 -8.21 0.38
C SER A 124 19.50 -9.40 0.21
N ASN A 125 19.33 -10.11 -0.90
CA ASN A 125 20.07 -11.33 -1.14
C ASN A 125 21.58 -11.08 -1.21
N VAL A 126 22.35 -12.06 -0.76
CA VAL A 126 23.81 -12.01 -0.81
C VAL A 126 24.31 -11.86 -2.26
N ALA A 127 25.34 -11.04 -2.46
CA ALA A 127 25.93 -10.86 -3.78
C ALA A 127 26.45 -12.20 -4.33
N GLY A 128 25.98 -12.57 -5.53
CA GLY A 128 26.18 -13.91 -6.12
C GLY A 128 24.90 -14.74 -6.20
N SER A 129 23.82 -14.31 -5.52
CA SER A 129 22.46 -14.81 -5.75
C SER A 129 21.91 -14.38 -7.11
N LYS A 130 20.94 -15.15 -7.62
CA LYS A 130 20.30 -14.90 -8.93
C LYS A 130 19.57 -13.56 -8.95
N ASN A 131 18.72 -13.33 -7.95
CA ASN A 131 18.00 -12.08 -7.76
C ASN A 131 18.61 -11.26 -6.61
N HIS A 132 18.40 -9.95 -6.62
CA HIS A 132 18.97 -9.05 -5.63
C HIS A 132 18.11 -8.94 -4.36
N LYS A 133 16.81 -9.21 -4.46
CA LYS A 133 15.87 -9.08 -3.35
C LYS A 133 15.02 -10.34 -3.21
N ARG A 134 14.74 -10.73 -1.96
CA ARG A 134 13.93 -11.94 -1.68
C ARG A 134 12.51 -11.86 -2.25
N PHE A 135 11.93 -10.66 -2.33
CA PHE A 135 10.64 -10.47 -2.98
C PHE A 135 10.68 -10.84 -4.48
N GLU A 136 11.81 -10.72 -5.15
CA GLU A 136 11.97 -11.13 -6.56
C GLU A 136 11.99 -12.66 -6.66
N ASP A 137 12.65 -13.35 -5.72
CA ASP A 137 12.59 -14.82 -5.65
C ASP A 137 11.16 -15.32 -5.42
N ILE A 138 10.41 -14.62 -4.56
CA ILE A 138 9.00 -14.94 -4.30
C ILE A 138 8.15 -14.76 -5.56
N LEU A 139 8.37 -13.70 -6.33
CA LEU A 139 7.69 -13.53 -7.62
C LEU A 139 8.01 -14.69 -8.57
N GLU A 140 9.27 -15.13 -8.62
CA GLU A 140 9.68 -16.26 -9.45
C GLU A 140 9.04 -17.58 -9.01
N LEU A 141 8.90 -17.83 -7.70
CA LEU A 141 8.15 -18.98 -7.17
C LEU A 141 6.69 -18.96 -7.62
N LEU A 142 6.04 -17.80 -7.49
CA LEU A 142 4.64 -17.61 -7.89
C LEU A 142 4.45 -17.81 -9.40
N ASP A 143 5.40 -17.34 -10.22
CA ASP A 143 5.37 -17.51 -11.68
C ASP A 143 5.57 -18.97 -12.11
N ASN A 144 6.21 -19.79 -11.26
CA ASN A 144 6.34 -21.24 -11.43
C ASN A 144 5.15 -22.03 -10.84
N GLY A 145 4.08 -21.36 -10.40
CA GLY A 145 2.88 -22.02 -9.87
C GLY A 145 2.96 -22.43 -8.40
N ILE A 146 4.01 -22.03 -7.68
CA ILE A 146 4.20 -22.35 -6.26
C ILE A 146 3.59 -21.23 -5.41
N SER A 147 2.62 -21.56 -4.56
CA SER A 147 2.04 -20.58 -3.63
C SER A 147 3.07 -20.22 -2.55
N VAL A 148 3.06 -18.99 -2.04
CA VAL A 148 4.05 -18.52 -1.06
C VAL A 148 3.37 -17.93 0.17
N ILE A 149 3.85 -18.32 1.34
CA ILE A 149 3.54 -17.65 2.61
C ILE A 149 4.79 -16.94 3.10
N THR A 150 4.69 -15.64 3.36
CA THR A 150 5.82 -14.80 3.76
C THR A 150 5.46 -13.83 4.87
N ALA A 151 6.48 -13.19 5.45
CA ALA A 151 6.32 -12.22 6.52
C ALA A 151 7.19 -10.96 6.32
N VAL A 152 6.66 -9.82 6.75
CA VAL A 152 7.32 -8.52 6.64
C VAL A 152 6.94 -7.59 7.79
N ASN A 153 7.89 -6.73 8.22
CA ASN A 153 7.56 -5.63 9.11
C ASN A 153 7.13 -4.39 8.30
N ILE A 154 6.20 -3.61 8.84
CA ILE A 154 5.67 -2.40 8.19
C ILE A 154 6.75 -1.39 7.79
N GLN A 155 7.86 -1.37 8.53
CA GLN A 155 8.99 -0.48 8.29
C GLN A 155 9.68 -0.68 6.94
N HIS A 156 9.53 -1.86 6.33
CA HIS A 156 10.17 -2.21 5.07
C HIS A 156 9.32 -1.82 3.87
N ILE A 157 8.08 -1.35 4.05
CA ILE A 157 7.29 -0.85 2.93
C ILE A 157 7.85 0.50 2.49
N GLU A 158 8.16 0.62 1.20
CA GLU A 158 8.90 1.76 0.68
C GLU A 158 8.20 3.10 0.90
N SER A 159 6.89 3.18 0.63
CA SER A 159 6.09 4.40 0.85
C SER A 159 6.05 4.86 2.32
N LEU A 160 6.33 3.96 3.27
CA LEU A 160 6.26 4.23 4.71
C LEU A 160 7.61 4.63 5.31
N ASN A 161 8.71 4.53 4.57
CA ASN A 161 10.06 4.76 5.07
C ASN A 161 10.20 6.17 5.71
N ASP A 162 9.70 7.21 5.04
CA ASP A 162 9.72 8.58 5.56
C ASP A 162 8.93 8.76 6.86
N ALA A 163 7.76 8.11 6.96
CA ALA A 163 6.94 8.15 8.16
C ALA A 163 7.61 7.42 9.33
N VAL A 164 8.24 6.28 9.03
CA VAL A 164 8.99 5.48 9.99
C VAL A 164 10.26 6.20 10.45
N ALA A 165 11.01 6.82 9.55
CA ALA A 165 12.22 7.56 9.88
C ALA A 165 11.92 8.78 10.76
N ARG A 166 10.84 9.53 10.48
CA ARG A 166 10.40 10.64 11.34
C ARG A 166 10.08 10.20 12.77
N THR A 167 9.44 9.04 12.91
CA THR A 167 9.03 8.49 14.20
C THR A 167 10.20 7.88 14.95
N THR A 168 10.95 6.99 14.30
CA THR A 168 11.95 6.11 14.94
C THR A 168 13.36 6.68 14.94
N LYS A 169 13.64 7.66 14.05
CA LYS A 169 14.99 8.16 13.72
C LYS A 169 15.93 7.08 13.17
N VAL A 170 15.41 5.92 12.80
CA VAL A 170 16.16 4.83 12.16
C VAL A 170 15.86 4.86 10.67
N GLN A 171 16.92 4.86 9.85
CA GLN A 171 16.78 4.69 8.41
C GLN A 171 16.70 3.20 8.08
N VAL A 172 15.63 2.81 7.40
CA VAL A 172 15.46 1.45 6.90
C VAL A 172 16.07 1.38 5.51
N ARG A 173 17.07 0.52 5.33
CA ARG A 173 17.78 0.33 4.05
C ARG A 173 17.14 -0.73 3.18
N GLU A 174 16.56 -1.74 3.82
CA GLU A 174 15.91 -2.84 3.13
C GLU A 174 14.44 -2.54 2.95
N THR A 175 14.06 -2.24 1.72
CA THR A 175 12.67 -1.92 1.36
C THR A 175 12.08 -2.93 0.38
N VAL A 176 10.75 -2.95 0.36
CA VAL A 176 9.90 -3.68 -0.57
C VAL A 176 8.99 -2.65 -1.25
N PRO A 177 8.97 -2.59 -2.60
CA PRO A 177 8.10 -1.69 -3.33
C PRO A 177 6.61 -1.96 -3.04
N ASP A 178 5.81 -0.90 -2.88
CA ASP A 178 4.37 -1.03 -2.64
C ASP A 178 3.64 -1.85 -3.72
N VAL A 179 4.12 -1.80 -4.97
CA VAL A 179 3.55 -2.58 -6.09
C VAL A 179 3.62 -4.09 -5.86
N PHE A 180 4.60 -4.58 -5.10
CA PHE A 180 4.68 -6.01 -4.76
C PHE A 180 3.43 -6.48 -3.99
N PHE A 181 2.92 -5.65 -3.08
CA PHE A 181 1.76 -6.00 -2.26
C PHE A 181 0.46 -6.09 -3.08
N LYS A 182 0.41 -5.51 -4.28
CA LYS A 182 -0.71 -5.71 -5.22
C LYS A 182 -0.81 -7.16 -5.72
N ARG A 183 0.27 -7.95 -5.62
CA ARG A 183 0.27 -9.39 -5.95
C ARG A 183 -0.31 -10.26 -4.84
N ALA A 184 -0.46 -9.73 -3.63
CA ALA A 184 -0.92 -10.49 -2.47
C ALA A 184 -2.39 -10.87 -2.60
N ASP A 185 -2.67 -12.16 -2.43
CA ASP A 185 -4.02 -12.70 -2.37
C ASP A 185 -4.59 -12.57 -0.95
N GLU A 186 -3.74 -12.64 0.07
CA GLU A 186 -4.13 -12.48 1.47
C GLU A 186 -3.09 -11.66 2.24
N ILE A 187 -3.54 -10.69 3.02
CA ILE A 187 -2.69 -9.90 3.92
C ILE A 187 -3.25 -10.00 5.34
N ILE A 188 -2.42 -10.52 6.26
CA ILE A 188 -2.80 -10.80 7.64
C ILE A 188 -1.97 -9.92 8.59
N ASP A 189 -2.64 -9.17 9.46
CA ASP A 189 -1.98 -8.40 10.50
C ASP A 189 -1.64 -9.29 11.71
N VAL A 190 -0.39 -9.23 12.16
CA VAL A 190 0.07 -9.87 13.40
C VAL A 190 0.38 -8.80 14.42
N ASP A 191 -0.60 -8.56 15.29
CA ASP A 191 -0.56 -7.50 16.28
C ASP A 191 -0.32 -8.02 17.70
N VAL A 192 0.42 -7.23 18.47
CA VAL A 192 0.59 -7.42 19.92
C VAL A 192 0.66 -6.06 20.61
N SER A 193 0.27 -6.02 21.88
CA SER A 193 0.39 -4.78 22.65
C SER A 193 1.85 -4.30 22.74
N VAL A 194 2.04 -2.98 22.78
CA VAL A 194 3.37 -2.35 22.94
C VAL A 194 4.08 -2.85 24.20
N ASP A 195 3.35 -3.05 25.29
CA ASP A 195 3.91 -3.54 26.55
C ASP A 195 4.30 -5.02 26.46
N THR A 196 3.50 -5.85 25.77
CA THR A 196 3.86 -7.24 25.46
C THR A 196 5.16 -7.31 24.67
N LEU A 197 5.28 -6.50 23.61
CA LEU A 197 6.46 -6.50 22.75
C LEU A 197 7.72 -6.07 23.50
N ARG A 198 7.62 -5.02 24.33
CA ARG A 198 8.72 -4.58 25.20
C ARG A 198 9.09 -5.62 26.25
N THR A 199 8.11 -6.37 26.75
CA THR A 199 8.34 -7.46 27.71
C THR A 199 9.09 -8.61 27.05
N ARG A 200 8.67 -9.02 25.84
CA ARG A 200 9.40 -10.01 25.03
C ARG A 200 10.83 -9.58 24.75
N LEU A 201 11.05 -8.29 24.44
CA LEU A 201 12.40 -7.77 24.25
C LEU A 201 13.26 -7.89 25.52
N ARG A 202 12.72 -7.49 26.69
CA ARG A 202 13.42 -7.59 27.98
C ARG A 202 13.74 -9.02 28.39
N GLN A 203 12.91 -9.97 27.97
CA GLN A 203 13.11 -11.40 28.19
C GLN A 203 14.15 -12.01 27.22
N GLY A 204 14.75 -11.20 26.33
CA GLY A 204 15.70 -11.71 25.33
C GLY A 204 15.04 -12.52 24.20
N LYS A 205 13.71 -12.47 24.07
CA LYS A 205 12.96 -13.22 23.03
C LYS A 205 13.02 -12.60 21.64
N ILE A 206 13.60 -11.40 21.50
CA ILE A 206 13.65 -10.62 20.25
C ILE A 206 15.10 -10.35 19.82
N TYR A 207 15.96 -9.92 20.74
CA TYR A 207 17.38 -9.68 20.49
C TYR A 207 18.25 -10.28 21.60
N GLN A 208 19.51 -10.50 21.27
CA GLN A 208 20.55 -10.86 22.24
C GLN A 208 20.69 -9.79 23.34
N VAL A 209 21.10 -10.22 24.53
CA VAL A 209 21.05 -9.45 25.78
C VAL A 209 21.80 -8.12 25.67
N GLU A 210 22.92 -8.11 24.95
CA GLU A 210 23.82 -6.97 24.76
C GLU A 210 23.14 -5.82 23.99
N LYS A 211 22.14 -6.14 23.15
CA LYS A 211 21.42 -5.16 22.32
C LYS A 211 20.08 -4.70 22.93
N ILE A 212 19.64 -5.28 24.05
CA ILE A 212 18.32 -5.01 24.64
C ILE A 212 18.18 -3.54 25.06
N GLU A 213 19.09 -3.04 25.89
CA GLU A 213 19.01 -1.67 26.44
C GLU A 213 19.08 -0.61 25.35
N GLN A 214 20.00 -0.78 24.39
CA GLN A 214 20.09 0.11 23.23
C GLN A 214 18.80 0.09 22.39
N SER A 215 18.21 -1.09 22.18
CA SER A 215 16.99 -1.25 21.39
C SER A 215 15.78 -0.64 22.08
N LEU A 216 15.62 -0.85 23.40
CA LEU A 216 14.55 -0.25 24.22
C LEU A 216 14.60 1.27 24.24
N ASN A 217 15.81 1.83 24.22
CA ASN A 217 16.07 3.27 24.23
C ASN A 217 16.10 3.88 22.83
N ASN A 218 15.94 3.12 21.75
CA ASN A 218 15.88 3.63 20.38
C ASN A 218 14.60 3.15 19.69
N PHE A 219 14.67 2.08 18.90
CA PHE A 219 13.56 1.60 18.08
C PHE A 219 12.34 1.17 18.91
N PHE A 220 12.54 0.49 20.05
CA PHE A 220 11.48 -0.09 20.88
C PHE A 220 10.93 0.87 21.95
N ARG A 221 11.09 2.19 21.77
CA ARG A 221 10.39 3.18 22.61
C ARG A 221 8.88 3.05 22.47
N LYS A 222 8.13 3.28 23.56
CA LYS A 222 6.66 3.13 23.54
C LYS A 222 5.98 3.95 22.43
N GLY A 223 6.38 5.21 22.26
CA GLY A 223 5.84 6.08 21.21
C GLY A 223 6.12 5.56 19.80
N ASN A 224 7.33 5.03 19.57
CA ASN A 224 7.72 4.46 18.28
C ASN A 224 6.89 3.23 17.94
N LEU A 225 6.77 2.29 18.88
CA LEU A 225 5.99 1.07 18.71
C LEU A 225 4.49 1.35 18.52
N ALA A 226 3.95 2.34 19.23
CA ALA A 226 2.56 2.75 19.06
C ALA A 226 2.31 3.30 17.65
N ALA A 227 3.19 4.17 17.15
CA ALA A 227 3.09 4.71 15.80
C ALA A 227 3.29 3.65 14.72
N LEU A 228 4.23 2.71 14.90
CA LEU A 228 4.40 1.58 13.97
C LEU A 228 3.18 0.66 13.94
N ARG A 229 2.57 0.39 15.10
CA ARG A 229 1.32 -0.37 15.21
C ARG A 229 0.17 0.32 14.49
N GLU A 230 0.03 1.63 14.68
CA GLU A 230 -0.96 2.44 13.97
C GLU A 230 -0.74 2.39 12.44
N LEU A 231 0.51 2.48 11.98
CA LEU A 231 0.86 2.36 10.57
C LEU A 231 0.51 0.96 10.02
N ALA A 232 0.82 -0.11 10.75
CA ALA A 232 0.52 -1.47 10.34
C ALA A 232 -0.99 -1.70 10.16
N LEU A 233 -1.80 -1.35 11.16
CA LEU A 233 -3.26 -1.47 11.10
C LEU A 233 -3.86 -0.65 9.96
N ARG A 234 -3.39 0.58 9.77
CA ARG A 234 -3.85 1.44 8.66
C ARG A 234 -3.52 0.82 7.30
N GLN A 235 -2.32 0.28 7.15
CA GLN A 235 -1.88 -0.29 5.89
C GLN A 235 -2.67 -1.56 5.53
N VAL A 236 -2.91 -2.43 6.50
CA VAL A 236 -3.72 -3.65 6.29
C VAL A 236 -5.16 -3.27 5.91
N ALA A 237 -5.75 -2.27 6.57
CA ALA A 237 -7.06 -1.75 6.19
C ALA A 237 -7.09 -1.17 4.77
N GLN A 238 -6.01 -0.52 4.32
CA GLN A 238 -5.90 -0.03 2.94
C GLN A 238 -5.85 -1.20 1.94
N PHE A 239 -5.05 -2.23 2.20
CA PHE A 239 -5.01 -3.40 1.32
C PHE A 239 -6.34 -4.14 1.25
N GLN A 240 -7.02 -4.32 2.40
CA GLN A 240 -8.35 -4.93 2.44
C GLN A 240 -9.36 -4.15 1.60
N SER A 241 -9.34 -2.82 1.67
CA SER A 241 -10.24 -1.99 0.87
C SER A 241 -10.07 -2.22 -0.64
N VAL A 242 -8.83 -2.38 -1.12
CA VAL A 242 -8.54 -2.65 -2.54
C VAL A 242 -9.06 -4.04 -2.96
N GLN A 243 -8.81 -5.07 -2.13
CA GLN A 243 -9.29 -6.43 -2.41
C GLN A 243 -10.83 -6.52 -2.42
N ASP A 244 -11.50 -5.85 -1.48
CA ASP A 244 -12.96 -5.80 -1.43
C ASP A 244 -13.54 -5.10 -2.66
N HIS A 245 -12.89 -4.03 -3.13
CA HIS A 245 -13.27 -3.36 -4.37
C HIS A 245 -13.15 -4.28 -5.59
N GLU A 246 -12.00 -4.95 -5.77
CA GLU A 246 -11.81 -5.88 -6.88
C GLU A 246 -12.75 -7.09 -6.81
N TYR A 247 -13.02 -7.63 -5.61
CA TYR A 247 -13.96 -8.74 -5.43
C TYR A 247 -15.40 -8.33 -5.75
N ARG A 248 -15.81 -7.13 -5.34
CA ARG A 248 -17.16 -6.58 -5.61
C ARG A 248 -17.39 -6.24 -7.07
N GLU A 249 -16.38 -5.69 -7.75
CA GLU A 249 -16.41 -5.52 -9.21
C GLU A 249 -16.52 -6.88 -9.92
N ARG A 250 -15.81 -7.91 -9.44
CA ARG A 250 -15.84 -9.27 -10.00
C ARG A 250 -17.18 -9.99 -9.83
N GLU A 251 -17.82 -9.89 -8.67
CA GLU A 251 -19.08 -10.60 -8.39
C GLU A 251 -20.33 -9.85 -8.90
N GLY A 252 -20.18 -8.71 -9.58
CA GLY A 252 -21.31 -7.94 -10.10
C GLY A 252 -22.25 -7.43 -9.00
N LEU A 253 -21.74 -7.32 -7.76
CA LEU A 253 -22.47 -6.83 -6.60
C LEU A 253 -22.53 -5.31 -6.67
N GLU A 254 -23.34 -4.79 -7.60
CA GLU A 254 -23.58 -3.35 -7.74
C GLU A 254 -24.28 -2.79 -6.49
N GLN A 255 -23.49 -2.18 -5.62
CA GLN A 255 -23.84 -0.85 -5.14
C GLN A 255 -22.74 0.10 -5.61
N ALA A 256 -23.09 0.94 -6.58
CA ALA A 256 -22.22 1.93 -7.19
C ALA A 256 -21.60 2.84 -6.11
N VAL A 257 -20.37 2.56 -5.71
CA VAL A 257 -19.47 3.58 -5.19
C VAL A 257 -19.00 4.32 -6.43
N ILE A 258 -19.45 5.57 -6.59
CA ILE A 258 -18.97 6.45 -7.67
C ILE A 258 -17.44 6.36 -7.65
N PRO A 259 -16.76 5.97 -8.75
CA PRO A 259 -15.31 5.80 -8.74
C PRO A 259 -14.67 7.09 -8.25
N GLU A 260 -13.95 6.99 -7.13
CA GLU A 260 -13.37 8.14 -6.46
C GLU A 260 -12.27 8.73 -7.36
N LYS A 261 -12.50 9.95 -7.85
CA LYS A 261 -11.60 10.64 -8.78
C LYS A 261 -11.04 11.89 -8.14
N VAL A 262 -9.72 12.01 -8.19
CA VAL A 262 -8.99 13.11 -7.53
C VAL A 262 -8.58 14.15 -8.56
N MET A 263 -8.87 15.42 -8.26
CA MET A 263 -8.36 16.57 -8.98
C MET A 263 -7.46 17.41 -8.08
N VAL A 264 -6.27 17.76 -8.58
CA VAL A 264 -5.39 18.75 -7.96
C VAL A 264 -5.36 20.01 -8.80
N SER A 265 -5.71 21.15 -8.20
CA SER A 265 -5.56 22.45 -8.84
C SER A 265 -4.10 22.92 -8.75
N MET A 266 -3.45 23.10 -9.89
CA MET A 266 -2.11 23.68 -9.99
C MET A 266 -2.18 25.18 -10.28
N ALA A 267 -1.30 25.96 -9.64
CA ALA A 267 -1.09 27.36 -9.94
C ALA A 267 0.21 27.54 -10.74
N SER A 268 0.28 28.61 -11.53
CA SER A 268 1.47 29.03 -12.27
C SER A 268 2.60 29.57 -11.39
N ARG A 269 2.30 29.94 -10.13
CA ARG A 269 3.22 30.59 -9.20
C ARG A 269 3.39 29.75 -7.93
N GLY A 270 4.66 29.50 -7.56
CA GLY A 270 5.06 28.76 -6.36
C GLY A 270 5.20 27.25 -6.58
N SER A 271 5.79 26.57 -5.59
CA SER A 271 5.97 25.12 -5.58
C SER A 271 4.62 24.41 -5.37
N ALA A 272 4.09 23.79 -6.44
CA ALA A 272 2.89 22.96 -6.33
C ALA A 272 3.21 21.55 -5.79
N LYS A 273 4.49 21.25 -5.55
CA LYS A 273 4.98 19.92 -5.14
C LYS A 273 4.27 19.39 -3.89
N LYS A 274 4.05 20.23 -2.88
CA LYS A 274 3.37 19.85 -1.63
C LYS A 274 1.92 19.40 -1.89
N ILE A 275 1.21 20.12 -2.76
CA ILE A 275 -0.18 19.84 -3.12
C ILE A 275 -0.26 18.61 -4.03
N LEU A 276 0.65 18.49 -4.99
CA LEU A 276 0.76 17.34 -5.89
C LEU A 276 1.07 16.03 -5.14
N ARG A 277 1.99 16.07 -4.15
CA ARG A 277 2.26 14.90 -3.29
C ARG A 277 1.04 14.50 -2.48
N ALA A 278 0.28 15.47 -1.97
CA ALA A 278 -0.94 15.17 -1.24
C ALA A 278 -2.06 14.64 -2.16
N GLY A 279 -2.12 15.13 -3.40
CA GLY A 279 -2.90 14.56 -4.50
C GLY A 279 -2.60 13.10 -4.74
N ALA A 280 -1.34 12.78 -5.04
CA ALA A 280 -0.89 11.42 -5.21
C ALA A 280 -1.21 10.54 -4.00
N ARG A 281 -1.04 11.06 -2.77
CA ARG A 281 -1.35 10.31 -1.54
C ARG A 281 -2.85 10.07 -1.35
N ILE A 282 -3.72 10.97 -1.79
CA ILE A 282 -5.16 10.79 -1.71
C ILE A 282 -5.64 9.88 -2.85
N ALA A 283 -5.12 10.08 -4.05
CA ALA A 283 -5.40 9.24 -5.22
C ALA A 283 -4.99 7.78 -4.97
N GLY A 284 -3.81 7.55 -4.42
CA GLY A 284 -3.34 6.19 -4.09
C GLY A 284 -4.10 5.49 -2.95
N ARG A 285 -5.12 6.13 -2.35
CA ARG A 285 -6.07 5.44 -1.45
C ARG A 285 -7.22 4.80 -2.21
N PHE A 286 -7.40 5.16 -3.48
CA PHE A 286 -8.43 4.64 -4.34
C PHE A 286 -7.83 3.63 -5.30
N ALA A 287 -8.59 2.58 -5.65
CA ALA A 287 -8.14 1.52 -6.55
C ALA A 287 -7.87 2.04 -7.98
N ASN A 288 -8.49 3.15 -8.34
CA ASN A 288 -8.35 3.78 -9.64
C ASN A 288 -7.24 4.82 -9.53
N ASP A 289 -6.05 4.54 -10.08
CA ASP A 289 -4.93 5.49 -10.23
C ASP A 289 -5.28 6.68 -11.17
N ASP A 290 -6.57 7.01 -11.30
CA ASP A 290 -7.16 8.03 -12.16
C ASP A 290 -7.30 9.36 -11.42
N TRP A 291 -6.19 10.12 -11.41
CA TRP A 291 -6.19 11.48 -10.88
C TRP A 291 -5.61 12.49 -11.86
N ALA A 292 -6.16 13.70 -11.82
CA ALA A 292 -5.81 14.77 -12.73
C ALA A 292 -5.14 15.94 -12.01
N ALA A 293 -4.04 16.43 -12.58
CA ALA A 293 -3.44 17.70 -12.19
C ALA A 293 -3.90 18.76 -13.20
N VAL A 294 -4.77 19.67 -12.76
CA VAL A 294 -5.46 20.64 -13.63
C VAL A 294 -4.83 22.02 -13.46
N TYR A 295 -4.35 22.57 -14.56
CA TYR A 295 -3.88 23.94 -14.67
C TYR A 295 -4.85 24.75 -15.53
N VAL A 296 -5.22 25.96 -15.08
CA VAL A 296 -6.05 26.88 -15.86
C VAL A 296 -5.21 28.07 -16.29
N GLN A 297 -4.94 28.16 -17.58
CA GLN A 297 -4.28 29.30 -18.21
C GLN A 297 -5.25 30.47 -18.33
N THR A 298 -4.88 31.60 -17.72
CA THR A 298 -5.59 32.88 -17.84
C THR A 298 -4.95 33.78 -18.90
N SER A 299 -5.63 34.83 -19.35
CA SER A 299 -5.08 35.78 -20.34
C SER A 299 -3.81 36.54 -19.87
N GLU A 300 -3.56 36.60 -18.56
CA GLU A 300 -2.31 37.12 -17.99
C GLU A 300 -1.12 36.13 -18.12
N GLU A 301 -1.41 34.87 -18.42
CA GLU A 301 -0.46 33.75 -18.48
C GLU A 301 -0.34 33.16 -19.89
N GLU A 302 -0.81 33.90 -20.90
CA GLU A 302 -0.63 33.56 -22.30
C GLU A 302 0.87 33.54 -22.68
N PRO A 303 1.25 32.73 -23.69
CA PRO A 303 2.62 32.73 -24.21
C PRO A 303 3.06 34.15 -24.59
N GLY A 304 4.13 34.64 -23.95
CA GLY A 304 4.64 36.01 -24.10
C GLY A 304 4.22 37.02 -23.02
N ARG A 305 3.30 36.65 -22.11
CA ARG A 305 2.88 37.47 -20.96
C ARG A 305 3.28 36.87 -19.60
N ILE A 306 3.38 35.54 -19.53
CA ILE A 306 3.88 34.85 -18.34
C ILE A 306 5.36 35.17 -18.09
N SER A 307 5.74 35.37 -16.82
CA SER A 307 7.16 35.60 -16.49
C SER A 307 7.98 34.32 -16.72
N PRO A 308 9.26 34.43 -17.13
CA PRO A 308 10.11 33.26 -17.36
C PRO A 308 10.21 32.34 -16.14
N GLU A 309 10.25 32.91 -14.93
CA GLU A 309 10.33 32.18 -13.66
C GLU A 309 9.06 31.39 -13.37
N ALA A 310 7.89 32.00 -13.59
CA ALA A 310 6.60 31.34 -13.41
C ALA A 310 6.40 30.22 -14.43
N TYR A 311 6.84 30.44 -15.69
CA TYR A 311 6.80 29.40 -16.72
C TYR A 311 7.70 28.21 -16.38
N ALA A 312 8.93 28.46 -15.91
CA ALA A 312 9.85 27.41 -15.48
C ALA A 312 9.28 26.58 -14.30
N ALA A 313 8.73 27.26 -13.29
CA ALA A 313 8.09 26.59 -12.15
C ALA A 313 6.87 25.76 -12.57
N LEU A 314 6.04 26.26 -13.49
CA LEU A 314 4.91 25.52 -14.04
C LEU A 314 5.37 24.24 -14.76
N GLN A 315 6.41 24.34 -15.60
CA GLN A 315 6.96 23.18 -16.31
C GLN A 315 7.55 22.13 -15.34
N GLU A 316 8.21 22.59 -14.27
CA GLU A 316 8.70 21.70 -13.22
C GLU A 316 7.55 20.99 -12.49
N ASN A 317 6.49 21.72 -12.14
CA ASN A 317 5.30 21.17 -11.51
C ASN A 317 4.57 20.15 -12.42
N ILE A 318 4.48 20.41 -13.72
CA ILE A 318 3.91 19.49 -14.71
C ILE A 318 4.72 18.20 -14.79
N ARG A 319 6.06 18.31 -14.88
CA ARG A 319 6.94 17.12 -14.88
C ARG A 319 6.79 16.33 -13.58
N PHE A 320 6.76 17.02 -12.44
CA PHE A 320 6.58 16.40 -11.14
C PHE A 320 5.23 15.68 -11.01
N ALA A 321 4.15 16.29 -11.51
CA ALA A 321 2.82 15.67 -11.54
C ALA A 321 2.81 14.39 -12.38
N LYS A 322 3.42 14.40 -13.58
CA LYS A 322 3.55 13.22 -14.43
C LYS A 322 4.36 12.10 -13.76
N ASN A 323 5.45 12.44 -13.07
CA ASN A 323 6.26 11.46 -12.33
C ASN A 323 5.47 10.80 -11.18
N LEU A 324 4.47 11.49 -10.64
CA LEU A 324 3.54 10.94 -9.63
C LEU A 324 2.34 10.20 -10.25
N GLY A 325 2.30 10.04 -11.57
CA GLY A 325 1.23 9.34 -12.28
C GLY A 325 -0.01 10.19 -12.61
N ALA A 326 0.05 11.52 -12.44
CA ALA A 326 -1.10 12.38 -12.73
C ALA A 326 -1.35 12.55 -14.24
N LYS A 327 -2.62 12.56 -14.64
CA LYS A 327 -3.05 13.10 -15.94
C LYS A 327 -3.01 14.62 -15.87
N VAL A 328 -2.08 15.25 -16.59
CA VAL A 328 -2.00 16.72 -16.62
C VAL A 328 -3.00 17.27 -17.63
N VAL A 329 -3.89 18.14 -17.18
CA VAL A 329 -4.91 18.80 -18.01
C VAL A 329 -4.70 20.31 -17.97
N GLU A 330 -4.58 20.92 -19.15
CA GLU A 330 -4.47 22.36 -19.31
C GLU A 330 -5.79 22.91 -19.88
N LEU A 331 -6.44 23.79 -19.12
CA LEU A 331 -7.67 24.48 -19.51
C LEU A 331 -7.36 25.95 -19.80
N ARG A 332 -8.13 26.57 -20.69
CA ARG A 332 -8.02 28.00 -20.99
C ARG A 332 -9.27 28.73 -20.52
N SER A 333 -9.14 29.64 -19.56
CA SER A 333 -10.26 30.45 -19.07
C SER A 333 -9.77 31.64 -18.27
N ASN A 334 -10.46 32.77 -18.41
CA ASN A 334 -10.26 33.93 -17.54
C ASN A 334 -10.97 33.78 -16.18
N ASN A 335 -11.86 32.81 -16.06
CA ASN A 335 -12.50 32.43 -14.80
C ASN A 335 -12.04 31.03 -14.37
N VAL A 336 -10.99 31.01 -13.54
CA VAL A 336 -10.37 29.77 -13.00
C VAL A 336 -11.39 28.92 -12.23
N ALA A 337 -12.27 29.55 -11.47
CA ALA A 337 -13.27 28.86 -10.66
C ALA A 337 -14.25 28.06 -11.52
N ASP A 338 -14.80 28.71 -12.55
CA ASP A 338 -15.79 28.11 -13.44
C ASP A 338 -15.18 26.98 -14.27
N ALA A 339 -13.93 27.15 -14.73
CA ALA A 339 -13.23 26.11 -15.48
C ALA A 339 -12.98 24.85 -14.63
N LEU A 340 -12.53 25.02 -13.38
CA LEU A 340 -12.32 23.90 -12.45
C LEU A 340 -13.63 23.22 -12.05
N LEU A 341 -14.70 23.99 -11.83
CA LEU A 341 -16.05 23.46 -11.54
C LEU A 341 -16.60 22.65 -12.71
N HIS A 342 -16.48 23.18 -13.93
CA HIS A 342 -16.95 22.52 -15.13
C HIS A 342 -16.20 21.22 -15.38
N PHE A 343 -14.86 21.26 -15.32
CA PHE A 343 -14.03 20.06 -15.44
C PHE A 343 -14.38 19.02 -14.39
N ALA A 344 -14.58 19.44 -13.13
CA ALA A 344 -14.91 18.53 -12.06
C ALA A 344 -16.27 17.83 -12.25
N ARG A 345 -17.28 18.55 -12.74
CA ARG A 345 -18.59 17.97 -13.04
C ARG A 345 -18.54 16.99 -14.21
N GLU A 346 -17.92 17.39 -15.31
CA GLU A 346 -17.84 16.54 -16.51
C GLU A 346 -17.06 15.25 -16.27
N ASN A 347 -16.03 15.31 -15.43
CA ASN A 347 -15.18 14.15 -15.15
C ASN A 347 -15.62 13.35 -13.92
N GLY A 348 -16.67 13.78 -13.22
CA GLY A 348 -17.18 13.10 -12.01
C GLY A 348 -16.17 13.10 -10.86
N ILE A 349 -15.51 14.24 -10.64
CA ILE A 349 -14.50 14.39 -9.59
C ILE A 349 -15.15 14.38 -8.20
N THR A 350 -14.66 13.51 -7.33
CA THR A 350 -15.16 13.31 -5.96
C THR A 350 -14.21 13.87 -4.90
N HIS A 351 -12.94 14.10 -5.25
CA HIS A 351 -11.95 14.70 -4.36
C HIS A 351 -11.24 15.85 -5.04
N VAL A 352 -11.29 17.03 -4.42
CA VAL A 352 -10.61 18.21 -4.96
C VAL A 352 -9.62 18.78 -3.98
N ILE A 353 -8.41 19.02 -4.45
CA ILE A 353 -7.33 19.57 -3.66
C ILE A 353 -6.96 20.96 -4.16
N PHE A 354 -7.04 21.92 -3.24
CA PHE A 354 -6.61 23.28 -3.44
C PHE A 354 -5.41 23.61 -2.56
N GLY A 355 -4.51 24.42 -3.10
CA GLY A 355 -3.50 25.10 -2.30
C GLY A 355 -4.08 26.30 -1.57
N GLN A 356 -3.69 26.49 -0.31
CA GLN A 356 -3.96 27.71 0.43
C GLN A 356 -3.19 28.87 -0.21
N SER A 357 -3.85 29.63 -1.08
CA SER A 357 -3.18 30.70 -1.82
C SER A 357 -2.57 31.75 -0.87
N ALA A 358 -1.38 32.24 -1.22
CA ALA A 358 -0.68 33.32 -0.51
C ALA A 358 -1.33 34.73 -0.69
N ARG A 359 -2.57 34.82 -1.21
CA ARG A 359 -3.31 36.09 -1.35
C ARG A 359 -4.22 36.34 -0.15
N SER A 360 -4.13 37.57 0.35
CA SER A 360 -4.59 38.08 1.65
C SER A 360 -5.96 37.59 2.10
N ARG A 361 -6.07 37.31 3.41
CA ARG A 361 -7.29 36.88 4.15
C ARG A 361 -8.55 37.72 3.86
N TRP A 362 -8.38 38.94 3.36
CA TRP A 362 -9.48 39.84 2.95
C TRP A 362 -10.03 39.56 1.54
N GLN A 363 -9.21 39.09 0.59
CA GLN A 363 -9.69 38.65 -0.73
C GLN A 363 -10.45 37.33 -0.64
N ILE A 364 -10.14 36.46 0.34
CA ILE A 364 -10.90 35.24 0.64
C ILE A 364 -12.29 35.56 1.21
N PHE A 365 -12.45 36.71 1.88
CA PHE A 365 -13.75 37.13 2.42
C PHE A 365 -14.70 37.65 1.32
N TRP A 366 -14.17 38.24 0.24
CA TRP A 366 -14.97 38.70 -0.91
C TRP A 366 -14.98 37.71 -2.11
N LYS A 367 -13.95 36.85 -2.26
CA LYS A 367 -13.85 35.77 -3.25
C LYS A 367 -13.92 34.36 -2.63
N GLY A 368 -14.54 34.25 -1.45
CA GLY A 368 -14.92 32.98 -0.82
C GLY A 368 -15.96 32.18 -1.58
N SER A 369 -16.13 32.44 -2.89
CA SER A 369 -17.08 31.75 -3.74
C SER A 369 -16.50 30.46 -4.29
N ILE A 370 -15.21 30.27 -4.59
CA ILE A 370 -14.78 29.04 -5.29
C ILE A 370 -15.05 27.78 -4.48
N ILE A 371 -14.56 27.70 -3.24
CA ILE A 371 -14.76 26.53 -2.35
C ILE A 371 -16.24 26.39 -1.97
N ASN A 372 -16.92 27.48 -1.58
CA ASN A 372 -18.34 27.43 -1.20
C ASN A 372 -19.28 27.23 -2.40
N ARG A 373 -18.85 27.55 -3.61
CA ARG A 373 -19.56 27.27 -4.86
C ARG A 373 -19.30 25.84 -5.24
N PHE A 374 -18.08 25.33 -5.12
CA PHE A 374 -17.74 23.92 -5.27
C PHE A 374 -18.57 23.02 -4.34
N LEU A 375 -18.62 23.33 -3.05
CA LEU A 375 -19.45 22.61 -2.07
C LEU A 375 -20.96 22.71 -2.35
N ARG A 376 -21.43 23.78 -3.02
CA ARG A 376 -22.84 23.94 -3.43
C ARG A 376 -23.17 23.25 -4.75
N GLU A 377 -22.21 23.23 -5.68
CA GLU A 377 -22.37 22.88 -7.09
C GLU A 377 -21.90 21.45 -7.42
N VAL A 378 -21.06 20.87 -6.57
CA VAL A 378 -20.55 19.48 -6.62
C VAL A 378 -20.80 18.86 -5.25
N LYS A 379 -22.05 18.50 -4.98
CA LYS A 379 -22.55 18.14 -3.63
C LYS A 379 -21.88 16.88 -3.04
N ASP A 380 -21.32 16.04 -3.90
CA ASP A 380 -20.75 14.75 -3.52
C ASP A 380 -19.21 14.77 -3.50
N ALA A 381 -18.57 15.94 -3.65
CA ALA A 381 -17.11 16.05 -3.65
C ALA A 381 -16.53 16.58 -2.33
N ALA A 382 -15.52 15.89 -1.81
CA ALA A 382 -14.71 16.32 -0.68
C ALA A 382 -13.65 17.35 -1.10
N VAL A 383 -13.63 18.50 -0.43
CA VAL A 383 -12.66 19.58 -0.69
C VAL A 383 -11.55 19.57 0.36
N HIS A 384 -10.30 19.46 -0.10
CA HIS A 384 -9.07 19.45 0.72
C HIS A 384 -8.29 20.74 0.48
N VAL A 385 -7.99 21.49 1.54
CA VAL A 385 -7.19 22.72 1.46
C VAL A 385 -5.84 22.49 2.13
N ILE A 386 -4.76 22.63 1.37
CA ILE A 386 -3.40 22.33 1.83
C ILE A 386 -2.64 23.63 2.08
N PRO A 387 -2.09 23.85 3.29
CA PRO A 387 -1.28 25.01 3.58
C PRO A 387 0.00 25.03 2.73
N ILE A 388 0.16 26.09 1.94
CA ILE A 388 1.40 26.38 1.21
C ILE A 388 2.23 27.30 2.09
N ASP A 389 3.45 26.90 2.42
CA ASP A 389 4.38 27.76 3.15
C ASP A 389 4.85 28.88 2.21
N LYS A 390 4.94 30.11 2.72
CA LYS A 390 5.16 31.30 1.88
C LYS A 390 6.57 31.45 1.32
N ASP A 391 7.49 30.56 1.68
CA ASP A 391 8.91 30.64 1.34
C ASP A 391 9.43 29.27 0.91
N GLU A 392 9.31 28.95 -0.38
CA GLU A 392 10.22 28.08 -1.14
C GLU A 392 10.44 28.68 -2.54
#